data_AF-A0A2K3L389-F1
#
_entry.id   AF-A0A2K3L389-F1
#
_cell.length_a   1.000
_cell.length_b   1.000
_cell.length_c   1.000
_cell.angle_alpha   90.00
_cell.angle_beta   90.00
_cell.angle_gamma   90.00
#
_symmetry.space_group_name_H-M   'P 1'
#
loop_
_entity.id
_entity.type
_entity.pdbx_description
1 polymer ?
#
loop_
_entity_poly.entity_id
_entity_poly.type
_entity_poly.pdbx_seq_one_letter_code
_entity_poly.pdbx_strand_id
1 'polypeptide(L)'
;MNFRSYKADSVFGGHYTLTDDKVEAAVLYPGTRPTVLRIRMRLRGTTTGANNRMDLISLVTSGVDNNEASAYEEDILGVVEGWQDDETHNPDVPAVSHKRGMTPFVFVPFEEVETSVLNLPVEKMDYYVPG
;
A
#
# COMPACT_ATOMS: atom_id res chain seq x y z
N MET A 1 24.40 8.77 3.08
CA MET A 1 24.56 8.02 4.34
C MET A 1 23.56 6.88 4.33
N ASN A 2 24.01 5.62 4.28
CA ASN A 2 23.13 4.46 4.41
C ASN A 2 22.87 4.25 5.90
N PHE A 3 21.80 4.87 6.42
CA PHE A 3 21.31 4.52 7.74
C PHE A 3 20.78 3.09 7.67
N ARG A 4 21.48 2.14 8.31
CA ARG A 4 20.92 0.80 8.53
C ARG A 4 19.70 0.97 9.43
N SER A 5 18.53 0.52 8.99
CA SER A 5 17.32 0.61 9.80
C SER A 5 17.52 -0.21 11.08
N TYR A 6 17.12 0.36 12.21
CA TYR A 6 17.13 -0.32 13.50
C TYR A 6 15.74 -0.91 13.76
N LYS A 7 15.67 -2.17 14.23
CA LYS A 7 14.42 -2.95 14.36
C LYS A 7 13.32 -2.23 15.16
N ALA A 8 13.69 -1.35 16.09
CA ALA A 8 12.73 -0.60 16.91
C ALA A 8 12.19 0.68 16.26
N ASP A 9 12.91 1.25 15.27
CA ASP A 9 12.60 2.58 14.70
C ASP A 9 12.01 2.52 13.28
N SER A 10 11.75 1.31 12.74
CA SER A 10 11.29 1.11 11.36
C SER A 10 9.80 0.75 11.23
N VAL A 11 9.00 0.94 12.29
CA VAL A 11 7.56 0.62 12.27
C VAL A 11 6.76 1.90 12.07
N PHE A 12 6.14 2.03 10.89
CA PHE A 12 5.18 3.09 10.60
C PHE A 12 3.77 2.54 10.78
N GLY A 13 2.96 3.23 11.60
CA GLY A 13 1.56 2.88 11.85
C GLY A 13 0.62 3.60 10.89
N GLY A 14 -0.52 2.97 10.62
CA GLY A 14 -1.61 3.53 9.81
C GLY A 14 -2.86 2.67 9.93
N HIS A 15 -3.98 3.17 9.40
CA HIS A 15 -5.25 2.45 9.38
C HIS A 15 -5.32 1.56 8.14
N TYR A 16 -5.67 0.28 8.35
CA TYR A 16 -5.87 -0.70 7.29
C TYR A 16 -6.88 -1.75 7.77
N THR A 17 -7.54 -2.41 6.83
CA THR A 17 -8.32 -3.62 7.07
C THR A 17 -7.57 -4.79 6.48
N LEU A 18 -7.61 -5.93 7.19
CA LEU A 18 -7.07 -7.20 6.71
C LEU A 18 -8.20 -8.23 6.78
N THR A 19 -8.62 -8.75 5.63
CA THR A 19 -9.60 -9.83 5.53
C THR A 19 -9.02 -10.93 4.68
N ASP A 20 -8.80 -12.10 5.28
CA ASP A 20 -8.03 -13.22 4.71
C ASP A 20 -6.63 -12.78 4.28
N ASP A 21 -6.44 -12.59 2.98
CA ASP A 21 -5.19 -12.15 2.35
C ASP A 21 -5.30 -10.76 1.72
N LYS A 22 -6.45 -10.10 1.83
CA LYS A 22 -6.71 -8.77 1.26
C LYS A 22 -6.41 -7.70 2.28
N VAL A 23 -5.58 -6.74 1.89
CA VAL A 23 -5.28 -5.55 2.68
C VAL A 23 -5.86 -4.34 1.96
N GLU A 24 -6.69 -3.57 2.66
CA GLU A 24 -7.19 -2.29 2.15
C GLU A 24 -6.74 -1.16 3.06
N ALA A 25 -6.35 -0.05 2.45
CA ALA A 25 -5.97 1.17 3.14
C ALA A 25 -6.49 2.38 2.38
N ALA A 26 -6.72 3.47 3.10
CA ALA A 26 -7.22 4.70 2.55
C ALA A 26 -6.47 5.90 3.13
N VAL A 27 -6.16 6.88 2.28
CA VAL A 27 -5.47 8.11 2.68
C VAL A 27 -6.30 9.29 2.20
N LEU A 28 -6.81 10.09 3.14
CA LEU A 28 -7.52 11.33 2.84
C LEU A 28 -6.52 12.46 2.58
N TYR A 29 -6.70 13.16 1.47
CA TYR A 29 -6.04 14.43 1.17
C TYR A 29 -7.06 15.56 1.37
N PRO A 30 -6.97 16.30 2.48
CA PRO A 30 -7.88 17.41 2.76
C PRO A 30 -7.57 18.60 1.84
N GLY A 31 -8.54 19.49 1.68
CA GLY A 31 -8.41 20.71 0.88
C GLY A 31 -9.75 21.27 0.44
N THR A 32 -9.72 22.22 -0.50
CA THR A 32 -10.95 22.80 -1.10
C THR A 32 -11.74 21.80 -1.94
N ARG A 33 -11.07 20.74 -2.41
CA ARG A 33 -11.66 19.57 -3.08
C ARG A 33 -11.01 18.33 -2.49
N PRO A 34 -11.57 17.73 -1.43
CA PRO A 34 -10.96 16.59 -0.77
C PRO A 34 -10.94 15.38 -1.71
N THR A 35 -9.85 14.63 -1.65
CA THR A 35 -9.68 13.40 -2.43
C THR A 35 -9.19 12.30 -1.52
N VAL A 36 -9.52 11.06 -1.85
CA VAL A 36 -9.03 9.88 -1.13
C VAL A 36 -8.23 9.00 -2.08
N LEU A 37 -7.07 8.55 -1.62
CA LEU A 37 -6.32 7.47 -2.25
C LEU A 37 -6.74 6.15 -1.60
N ARG A 38 -7.36 5.28 -2.39
CA ARG A 38 -7.75 3.93 -2.03
C ARG A 38 -6.68 2.96 -2.53
N ILE A 39 -6.18 2.14 -1.63
CA ILE A 39 -5.08 1.21 -1.85
C ILE A 39 -5.59 -0.19 -1.55
N ARG A 40 -5.67 -1.04 -2.57
CA ARG A 40 -6.00 -2.45 -2.43
C ARG A 40 -4.77 -3.29 -2.71
N MET A 41 -4.46 -4.18 -1.79
CA MET A 41 -3.28 -5.03 -1.83
C MET A 41 -3.65 -6.45 -1.45
N ARG A 42 -2.77 -7.39 -1.78
CA ARG A 42 -2.91 -8.80 -1.42
C ARG A 42 -1.61 -9.32 -0.83
N LEU A 43 -1.69 -9.81 0.40
CA LEU A 43 -0.60 -10.50 1.07
C LEU A 43 -0.49 -11.93 0.55
N ARG A 44 0.74 -12.39 0.35
CA ARG A 44 1.08 -13.75 -0.06
C ARG A 44 2.30 -14.21 0.70
N GLY A 45 2.38 -15.51 0.95
CA GLY A 45 3.54 -16.17 1.53
C GLY A 45 4.14 -17.17 0.56
N THR A 46 5.47 -17.25 0.51
CA THR A 46 6.17 -18.37 -0.14
C THR A 46 6.06 -19.65 0.68
N THR A 47 5.86 -19.53 1.99
CA THR A 47 5.59 -20.60 2.94
C THR A 47 4.43 -20.21 3.84
N THR A 48 3.76 -21.20 4.44
CA THR A 48 2.63 -20.98 5.34
C THR A 48 3.05 -20.06 6.50
N GLY A 49 2.39 -18.91 6.63
CA GLY A 49 2.63 -17.93 7.69
C GLY A 49 3.71 -16.87 7.42
N ALA A 50 4.40 -16.92 6.28
CA ALA A 50 5.50 -15.98 6.00
C ALA A 50 5.05 -14.57 5.57
N ASN A 51 3.90 -14.44 4.88
CA ASN A 51 3.35 -13.16 4.39
C ASN A 51 4.40 -12.20 3.78
N ASN A 52 5.36 -12.77 3.04
CA ASN A 52 6.57 -12.09 2.59
C ASN A 52 6.45 -11.44 1.22
N ARG A 53 5.25 -11.36 0.66
CA ARG A 53 4.97 -10.70 -0.62
C ARG A 53 3.66 -9.93 -0.53
N MET A 54 3.65 -8.69 -0.99
CA MET A 54 2.46 -7.86 -1.09
C MET A 54 2.29 -7.40 -2.53
N ASP A 55 1.27 -7.96 -3.19
CA ASP A 55 0.89 -7.57 -4.53
C ASP A 55 -0.04 -6.35 -4.46
N LEU A 56 0.30 -5.28 -5.19
CA LEU A 56 -0.61 -4.14 -5.38
C LEU A 56 -1.70 -4.53 -6.39
N ILE A 57 -2.96 -4.46 -5.97
CA ILE A 57 -4.13 -4.83 -6.78
C ILE A 57 -4.71 -3.61 -7.47
N SER A 58 -4.97 -2.55 -6.70
CA SER A 58 -5.39 -1.27 -7.26
C SER A 58 -4.92 -0.08 -6.42
N LEU A 59 -4.64 1.00 -7.13
CA LEU A 59 -4.38 2.33 -6.59
C LEU A 59 -5.34 3.28 -7.28
N VAL A 60 -6.27 3.86 -6.54
CA VAL A 60 -7.28 4.77 -7.10
C VAL A 60 -7.34 6.05 -6.29
N THR A 61 -7.27 7.19 -6.95
CA THR A 61 -7.62 8.48 -6.33
C THR A 61 -8.99 8.89 -6.81
N SER A 62 -9.90 9.19 -5.88
CA SER A 62 -11.25 9.65 -6.19
C SER A 62 -11.64 10.85 -5.32
N GLY A 63 -12.60 11.64 -5.79
CA GLY A 63 -13.18 12.71 -5.00
C GLY A 63 -14.08 12.20 -3.89
N VAL A 64 -14.08 12.91 -2.76
CA VAL A 64 -14.91 12.68 -1.57
C VAL A 64 -15.78 13.91 -1.33
N ASP A 65 -16.97 13.74 -0.74
CA ASP A 65 -17.80 14.88 -0.34
C ASP A 65 -17.21 15.61 0.88
N ASN A 66 -17.42 16.92 0.99
CA ASN A 66 -16.90 17.70 2.11
C ASN A 66 -17.48 17.27 3.48
N ASN A 67 -18.71 16.75 3.52
CA ASN A 67 -19.34 16.24 4.74
C ASN A 67 -18.70 14.90 5.15
N GLU A 68 -18.36 14.05 4.19
CA GLU A 68 -17.66 12.77 4.42
C GLU A 68 -16.21 13.01 4.86
N ALA A 69 -15.53 14.00 4.26
CA ALA A 69 -14.16 14.34 4.59
C ALA A 69 -14.01 14.97 6.00
N SER A 70 -15.03 15.68 6.48
CA SER A 70 -14.99 16.39 7.78
C SER A 70 -15.54 15.59 8.96
N ALA A 71 -16.46 14.66 8.71
CA ALA A 71 -17.05 13.84 9.77
C ALA A 71 -16.18 12.62 10.16
N TYR A 72 -15.23 12.21 9.31
CA TYR A 72 -14.53 10.92 9.44
C TYR A 72 -13.02 11.00 9.19
N GLU A 73 -12.34 12.10 9.56
CA GLU A 73 -10.87 12.16 9.48
C GLU A 73 -10.20 10.96 10.20
N GLU A 74 -10.85 10.40 11.23
CA GLU A 74 -10.37 9.23 11.98
C GLU A 74 -10.74 7.87 11.36
N ASP A 75 -11.78 7.78 10.52
CA ASP A 75 -12.26 6.52 9.92
C ASP A 75 -12.59 6.65 8.42
N ILE A 76 -11.64 7.22 7.67
CA ILE A 76 -11.74 7.27 6.20
C ILE A 76 -11.88 5.87 5.58
N LEU A 77 -11.40 4.84 6.27
CA LEU A 77 -11.41 3.48 5.77
C LEU A 77 -12.83 2.90 5.74
N GLY A 78 -13.64 3.14 6.78
CA GLY A 78 -15.06 2.80 6.78
C GLY A 78 -15.87 3.59 5.74
N VAL A 79 -15.50 4.86 5.48
CA VAL A 79 -16.17 5.67 4.45
C VAL A 79 -16.03 5.07 3.06
N VAL A 80 -14.83 4.59 2.71
CA VAL A 80 -14.55 4.05 1.37
C VAL A 80 -14.78 2.55 1.25
N GLU A 81 -15.25 1.89 2.30
CA GLU A 81 -15.53 0.47 2.30
C GLU A 81 -16.60 0.15 1.23
N GLY A 82 -16.32 -0.84 0.39
CA GLY A 82 -17.25 -1.26 -0.68
C GLY A 82 -17.27 -0.38 -1.94
N TRP A 83 -16.57 0.75 -1.95
CA TRP A 83 -16.54 1.62 -3.15
C TRP A 83 -15.94 0.90 -4.36
N GLN A 84 -16.50 1.11 -5.53
CA GLN A 84 -15.97 0.59 -6.80
C GLN A 84 -14.78 1.41 -7.29
N ASP A 85 -13.91 0.82 -8.11
CA ASP A 85 -12.67 1.49 -8.56
C ASP A 85 -12.93 2.75 -9.41
N ASP A 86 -14.09 2.85 -10.06
CA ASP A 86 -14.53 4.01 -10.86
C ASP A 86 -15.43 5.00 -10.10
N GLU A 87 -15.69 4.74 -8.81
CA GLU A 87 -16.59 5.54 -7.98
C GLU A 87 -15.94 6.83 -7.45
N THR A 88 -16.72 7.91 -7.48
CA THR A 88 -16.40 9.18 -6.84
C THR A 88 -17.64 9.86 -6.26
N HIS A 89 -17.48 10.45 -5.08
CA HIS A 89 -18.52 11.20 -4.39
C HIS A 89 -18.38 12.72 -4.58
N ASN A 90 -17.53 13.15 -5.52
CA ASN A 90 -17.44 14.54 -5.95
C ASN A 90 -17.51 14.60 -7.48
N PRO A 91 -18.58 15.17 -8.07
CA PRO A 91 -18.77 15.18 -9.51
C PRO A 91 -17.69 15.97 -10.27
N ASP A 92 -16.98 16.88 -9.60
CA ASP A 92 -15.90 17.68 -10.19
C ASP A 92 -14.54 16.97 -10.16
N VAL A 93 -14.44 15.80 -9.51
CA VAL A 93 -13.19 15.05 -9.32
C VAL A 93 -13.38 13.60 -9.74
N PRO A 94 -12.85 13.17 -10.90
CA PRO A 94 -13.03 11.80 -11.37
C PRO A 94 -12.25 10.79 -10.52
N ALA A 95 -12.70 9.54 -10.54
CA ALA A 95 -11.89 8.41 -10.10
C ALA A 95 -10.76 8.13 -11.11
N VAL A 96 -9.51 8.13 -10.65
CA VAL A 96 -8.31 7.92 -11.46
C VAL A 96 -7.56 6.71 -10.95
N SER A 97 -7.43 5.69 -11.81
CA SER A 97 -6.60 4.52 -11.55
C SER A 97 -5.13 4.78 -11.89
N HIS A 98 -4.24 4.47 -10.96
CA HIS A 98 -2.80 4.65 -11.12
C HIS A 98 -2.13 3.35 -11.56
N LYS A 99 -1.32 3.44 -12.62
CA LYS A 99 -0.50 2.31 -13.10
C LYS A 99 0.94 2.35 -12.58
N ARG A 100 1.40 3.52 -12.15
CA ARG A 100 2.73 3.71 -11.59
C ARG A 100 2.72 3.28 -10.13
N GLY A 101 3.75 2.55 -9.70
CA GLY A 101 3.86 2.07 -8.32
C GLY A 101 3.07 0.79 -8.05
N MET A 102 2.67 0.05 -9.09
CA MET A 102 1.97 -1.24 -8.98
C MET A 102 2.93 -2.45 -8.83
N THR A 103 4.24 -2.21 -8.75
CA THR A 103 5.24 -3.27 -8.57
C THR A 103 5.06 -3.92 -7.20
N PRO A 104 5.03 -5.25 -7.09
CA PRO A 104 4.84 -5.93 -5.82
C PRO A 104 6.00 -5.66 -4.87
N PHE A 105 5.69 -5.61 -3.57
CA PHE A 105 6.69 -5.58 -2.51
C PHE A 105 7.04 -6.99 -2.07
N VAL A 106 8.32 -7.22 -1.80
CA VAL A 106 8.81 -8.48 -1.22
C VAL A 106 9.54 -8.14 0.08
N PHE A 107 9.15 -8.79 1.16
CA PHE A 107 9.70 -8.57 2.48
C PHE A 107 10.69 -9.68 2.80
N VAL A 108 11.92 -9.29 3.13
CA VAL A 108 12.94 -10.22 3.62
C VAL A 108 12.90 -10.19 5.14
N PRO A 109 12.75 -11.34 5.82
CA PRO A 109 12.86 -11.41 7.28
C PRO A 109 14.16 -10.77 7.76
N PHE A 110 14.12 -10.11 8.91
CA PHE A 110 15.29 -9.41 9.44
C PHE A 110 16.48 -10.38 9.64
N GLU A 111 16.19 -11.61 10.06
CA GLU A 111 17.15 -12.70 10.28
C GLU A 111 17.82 -13.18 8.98
N GLU A 112 17.20 -12.93 7.83
CA GLU A 112 17.67 -13.34 6.50
C GLU A 112 18.24 -12.16 5.68
N VAL A 113 18.38 -10.97 6.29
CA VAL A 113 18.77 -9.76 5.56
C VAL A 113 20.14 -9.89 4.86
N GLU A 114 21.08 -10.64 5.45
CA GLU A 114 22.43 -10.85 4.91
C GLU A 114 22.57 -12.09 4.03
N THR A 115 21.59 -12.99 4.06
CA THR A 115 21.66 -14.31 3.40
C THR A 115 20.67 -14.47 2.25
N SER A 116 19.59 -13.68 2.24
CA SER A 116 18.57 -13.73 1.19
C SER A 116 19.13 -13.33 -0.16
N VAL A 117 18.80 -14.12 -1.19
CA VAL A 117 19.20 -13.87 -2.58
C VAL A 117 18.74 -12.49 -3.07
N LEU A 118 17.64 -11.97 -2.52
CA LEU A 118 17.09 -10.64 -2.87
C LEU A 118 17.97 -9.48 -2.39
N ASN A 119 18.80 -9.70 -1.37
CA ASN A 119 19.68 -8.70 -0.79
C ASN A 119 21.17 -8.93 -1.14
N LEU A 120 21.48 -9.97 -1.92
CA LEU A 120 22.87 -10.25 -2.31
C LEU A 120 23.42 -9.09 -3.17
N PRO A 121 24.70 -8.72 -3.02
CA PRO A 121 25.33 -7.76 -3.90
C PRO A 121 25.36 -8.30 -5.34
N VAL A 122 25.39 -7.39 -6.32
CA VAL A 122 25.41 -7.73 -7.76
C VAL A 122 26.49 -8.75 -8.11
N GLU A 123 27.65 -8.68 -7.44
CA GLU A 123 28.79 -9.61 -7.63
C GLU A 123 28.47 -11.07 -7.28
N LYS A 124 27.42 -11.32 -6.50
CA LYS A 124 26.99 -12.66 -6.05
C LYS A 124 25.68 -13.11 -6.69
N MET A 125 25.10 -12.32 -7.60
CA MET A 125 23.87 -12.70 -8.29
C MET A 125 24.19 -13.49 -9.56
N ASP A 126 23.56 -14.65 -9.73
CA ASP A 126 23.75 -15.50 -10.92
C ASP A 126 23.17 -14.86 -12.19
N TYR A 127 22.17 -13.99 -12.05
CA TYR A 127 21.59 -13.21 -13.16
C TYR A 127 20.89 -11.95 -12.63
N TYR A 128 21.05 -10.83 -13.34
CA TYR A 128 20.45 -9.53 -13.01
C TYR A 128 19.38 -9.18 -14.04
N VAL A 129 18.16 -8.89 -13.58
CA VAL A 129 17.08 -8.33 -14.41
C VAL A 129 17.06 -6.82 -14.22
N PRO A 130 17.44 -6.02 -15.23
CA PRO A 130 17.08 -4.61 -15.23
C PRO A 130 15.56 -4.51 -15.44
N GLY A 131 14.86 -4.03 -14.42
CA GLY A 131 13.45 -3.63 -14.50
C GLY A 131 13.27 -2.28 -15.16
#